data_AF-A7S8A0-F1
#
_entry.id   AF-A7S8A0-F1
#
_cell.length_a   1.000
_cell.length_b   1.000
_cell.length_c   1.000
_cell.angle_alpha   90.00
_cell.angle_beta   90.00
_cell.angle_gamma   90.00
#
_symmetry.space_group_name_H-M   'P 1'
#
loop_
_entity.id
_entity.type
_entity.pdbx_description
1 polymer ?
#
loop_
_entity_poly.entity_id
_entity_poly.type
_entity_poly.pdbx_seq_one_letter_code
_entity_poly.pdbx_strand_id
1 'polypeptide(L)'
;LSDRLKQLVRDAEENAWPFVPEKWQYIQTVGKEENYNIKELITSSNSTVASLTELDVLKEEFSKLAALVFVLDRFLYWQGSEKVTLTVLDHIQRRSPHNAIAPQLLIRQARIMKNKGNLQGKLWCFTDAEKTLDRLLMNRSEIGQWKYREAKDHHLVSGVCVQIKGDIQYTLG
;
A
#
# COMPACT_ATOMS: atom_id res chain seq x y z
N LEU A 1 -0.02 17.53 -10.78
CA LEU A 1 0.24 17.13 -9.38
C LEU A 1 0.41 18.36 -8.49
N SER A 2 -0.38 18.49 -7.42
CA SER A 2 -0.14 19.51 -6.38
C SER A 2 1.23 19.29 -5.72
N ASP A 3 1.86 20.34 -5.20
CA ASP A 3 3.19 20.20 -4.58
C ASP A 3 3.20 19.27 -3.37
N ARG A 4 2.06 19.18 -2.66
CA ARG A 4 1.85 18.22 -1.60
C ARG A 4 1.86 16.77 -2.10
N LEU A 5 1.20 16.49 -3.23
CA LEU A 5 1.18 15.15 -3.81
C LEU A 5 2.55 14.75 -4.37
N LYS A 6 3.27 15.70 -4.98
CA LYS A 6 4.68 15.49 -5.38
C LYS A 6 5.56 15.14 -4.17
N GLN A 7 5.36 15.82 -3.04
CA GLN A 7 6.10 15.52 -1.82
C GLN A 7 5.78 14.13 -1.29
N LEU A 8 4.50 13.73 -1.25
CA LEU A 8 4.11 12.39 -0.80
C LEU A 8 4.73 11.28 -1.67
N VAL A 9 4.82 11.49 -2.98
CA VAL A 9 5.46 10.53 -3.89
C VAL A 9 6.96 10.46 -3.61
N ARG A 10 7.65 11.59 -3.44
CA ARG A 10 9.08 11.60 -3.06
C ARG A 10 9.32 10.90 -1.73
N ASP A 11 8.53 11.22 -0.71
CA ASP A 11 8.62 10.57 0.61
C ASP A 11 8.39 9.05 0.50
N ALA A 12 7.46 8.63 -0.37
CA ALA A 12 7.20 7.23 -0.65
C ALA A 12 8.37 6.52 -1.36
N GLU A 13 9.03 7.18 -2.31
CA GLU A 13 10.25 6.65 -2.97
C GLU A 13 11.40 6.44 -1.98
N GLU A 14 11.49 7.29 -0.95
CA GLU A 14 12.50 7.21 0.10
C GLU A 14 12.09 6.30 1.28
N ASN A 15 11.03 5.50 1.11
CA ASN A 15 10.49 4.61 2.13
C ASN A 15 10.19 5.31 3.47
N ALA A 16 9.64 6.52 3.43
CA ALA A 16 9.46 7.36 4.63
C ALA A 16 8.55 6.74 5.70
N TRP A 17 7.58 5.92 5.29
CA TRP A 17 6.57 5.34 6.15
C TRP A 17 6.02 4.06 5.51
N PRO A 18 5.62 3.05 6.31
CA PRO A 18 5.06 1.79 5.78
C PRO A 18 3.61 1.93 5.29
N PHE A 19 2.92 3.01 5.67
CA PHE A 19 1.55 3.35 5.25
C PHE A 19 1.44 4.85 4.96
N VAL A 20 0.68 5.23 3.93
CA VAL A 20 0.49 6.65 3.58
C VAL A 20 -0.13 7.38 4.76
N PRO A 21 0.55 8.38 5.34
CA PRO A 21 0.05 9.05 6.53
C PRO A 21 -1.13 9.91 6.14
N GLU A 22 -2.27 9.62 6.77
CA GLU A 22 -3.41 10.53 6.81
C GLU A 22 -3.37 11.28 8.13
N LYS A 23 -3.26 12.62 8.09
CA LYS A 23 -2.96 13.41 9.30
C LYS A 23 -4.01 13.27 10.41
N TRP A 24 -5.27 12.92 10.09
CA TRP A 24 -6.30 12.64 11.11
C TRP A 24 -6.02 11.38 11.94
N GLN A 25 -5.12 10.49 11.51
CA GLN A 25 -4.77 9.28 12.25
C GLN A 25 -3.82 9.52 13.44
N TYR A 26 -3.21 10.71 13.55
CA TYR A 26 -2.13 10.97 14.53
C TYR A 26 -2.24 12.29 15.33
N ILE A 27 -3.30 13.10 15.15
CA ILE A 27 -3.42 14.42 15.78
C ILE A 27 -4.68 14.50 16.66
N GLN A 28 -4.50 14.76 17.96
CA GLN A 28 -5.60 14.88 18.95
C GLN A 28 -6.43 16.17 18.81
N THR A 29 -5.95 17.19 18.09
CA THR A 29 -6.63 18.47 17.86
C THR A 29 -6.50 18.87 16.40
N VAL A 30 -7.55 18.66 15.60
CA VAL A 30 -7.55 18.99 14.17
C VAL A 30 -7.85 20.48 13.99
N GLY A 31 -6.85 21.29 13.63
CA GLY A 31 -7.06 22.65 13.13
C GLY A 31 -7.69 22.64 11.73
N LYS A 32 -8.44 23.70 11.37
CA LYS A 32 -9.15 23.82 10.07
C LYS A 32 -8.23 23.79 8.83
N GLU A 33 -6.94 24.07 8.97
CA GLU A 33 -5.96 23.97 7.88
C GLU A 33 -5.31 22.56 7.76
N GLU A 34 -5.61 21.65 8.68
CA GLU A 34 -4.82 20.42 8.88
C GLU A 34 -5.56 19.12 8.51
N ASN A 35 -6.80 19.24 8.03
CA ASN A 35 -7.63 18.10 7.64
C ASN A 35 -7.55 17.90 6.13
N TYR A 36 -6.61 17.08 5.66
CA TYR A 36 -6.62 16.63 4.26
C TYR A 36 -6.87 15.13 4.19
N ASN A 37 -7.83 14.75 3.35
CA ASN A 37 -8.04 13.39 2.92
C ASN A 37 -7.24 13.17 1.62
N ILE A 38 -6.46 12.09 1.50
CA ILE A 38 -5.76 11.75 0.24
C ILE A 38 -6.76 11.68 -0.93
N LYS A 39 -8.00 11.24 -0.66
CA LYS A 39 -9.12 11.30 -1.61
C LYS A 39 -9.33 12.72 -2.11
N GLU A 40 -9.49 13.67 -1.21
CA GLU A 40 -9.77 15.08 -1.54
C GLU A 40 -8.57 15.71 -2.26
N LEU A 41 -7.35 15.39 -1.84
CA LEU A 41 -6.12 15.85 -2.50
C LEU A 41 -6.03 15.36 -3.95
N ILE A 42 -6.42 14.11 -4.20
CA ILE A 42 -6.48 13.51 -5.53
C ILE A 42 -7.64 14.13 -6.32
N THR A 43 -8.86 14.15 -5.80
CA THR A 43 -10.05 14.63 -6.52
C THR A 43 -10.07 16.14 -6.75
N SER A 44 -9.48 16.95 -5.87
CA SER A 44 -9.35 18.40 -6.05
C SER A 44 -8.32 18.76 -7.14
N SER A 45 -7.38 17.87 -7.44
CA SER A 45 -6.41 18.04 -8.52
C SER A 45 -6.97 17.70 -9.92
N ASN A 46 -8.26 17.95 -10.13
CA ASN A 46 -9.18 17.47 -11.18
C ASN A 46 -8.81 17.78 -12.66
N SER A 47 -7.55 18.01 -12.99
CA SER A 47 -7.02 17.97 -14.36
C SER A 47 -5.70 17.19 -14.50
N THR A 48 -5.04 16.81 -13.41
CA THR A 48 -3.77 16.06 -13.41
C THR A 48 -3.55 15.29 -12.09
N VAL A 49 -4.56 14.54 -11.63
CA VAL A 49 -4.23 13.26 -10.97
C VAL A 49 -3.38 12.56 -12.00
N ALA A 50 -2.12 12.28 -11.67
CA ALA A 50 -1.24 11.56 -12.58
C ALA A 50 -2.04 10.34 -13.04
N SER A 51 -2.50 10.37 -14.29
CA SER A 51 -2.51 9.16 -15.07
C SER A 51 -1.14 8.58 -14.78
N LEU A 52 -1.11 7.36 -14.23
CA LEU A 52 0.04 6.49 -14.41
C LEU A 52 0.39 6.64 -15.88
N THR A 53 1.34 7.53 -16.20
CA THR A 53 1.49 7.90 -17.59
C THR A 53 2.08 6.66 -18.23
N GLU A 54 1.57 6.28 -19.40
CA GLU A 54 2.23 5.24 -20.19
C GLU A 54 3.73 5.55 -20.29
N LEU A 55 4.12 6.83 -20.27
CA LEU A 55 5.50 7.30 -20.19
C LEU A 55 6.28 6.86 -18.94
N ASP A 56 5.72 6.86 -17.73
CA ASP A 56 6.44 6.38 -16.52
C ASP A 56 6.64 4.85 -16.58
N VAL A 57 5.67 4.13 -17.15
CA VAL A 57 5.78 2.67 -17.41
C VAL A 57 6.80 2.39 -18.53
N LEU A 58 6.81 3.22 -19.58
CA LEU A 58 7.72 3.10 -20.72
C LEU A 58 9.17 3.51 -20.39
N LYS A 59 9.38 4.35 -19.38
CA LYS A 59 10.71 4.77 -18.90
C LYS A 59 11.35 3.78 -17.91
N GLU A 60 10.64 2.72 -17.53
CA GLU A 60 11.12 1.69 -16.57
C GLU A 60 11.58 2.25 -15.21
N GLU A 61 11.06 3.42 -14.79
CA GLU A 61 11.31 3.99 -13.46
C GLU A 61 10.47 3.29 -12.39
N PHE A 62 10.79 2.01 -12.12
CA PHE A 62 10.00 1.14 -11.24
C PHE A 62 9.88 1.66 -9.80
N SER A 63 10.87 2.39 -9.28
CA SER A 63 10.82 3.00 -7.94
C SER A 63 9.70 4.02 -7.82
N LYS A 64 9.64 4.94 -8.80
CA LYS A 64 8.63 5.98 -8.88
C LYS A 64 7.25 5.41 -9.17
N LEU A 65 7.18 4.38 -10.03
CA LEU A 65 5.95 3.63 -10.28
C LEU A 65 5.41 2.98 -9.00
N ALA A 66 6.27 2.34 -8.22
CA ALA A 66 5.90 1.73 -6.94
C ALA A 66 5.43 2.78 -5.93
N ALA A 67 6.12 3.93 -5.83
CA ALA A 67 5.72 5.02 -4.96
C ALA A 67 4.38 5.65 -5.35
N LEU A 68 4.12 5.83 -6.65
CA LEU A 68 2.84 6.31 -7.14
C LEU A 68 1.71 5.33 -6.80
N VAL A 69 1.89 4.04 -7.06
CA VAL A 69 0.90 3.01 -6.71
C VAL A 69 0.69 2.95 -5.20
N PHE A 70 1.75 3.11 -4.40
CA PHE A 70 1.67 3.16 -2.95
C PHE A 70 0.81 4.33 -2.46
N VAL A 71 1.06 5.55 -2.96
CA VAL A 71 0.28 6.74 -2.62
C VAL A 71 -1.18 6.62 -3.07
N LEU A 72 -1.42 6.02 -4.23
CA LEU A 72 -2.76 5.87 -4.82
C LEU A 72 -3.53 4.65 -4.30
N ASP A 73 -2.90 3.69 -3.62
CA ASP A 73 -3.51 2.40 -3.27
C ASP A 73 -4.85 2.55 -2.54
N ARG A 74 -4.94 3.46 -1.57
CA ARG A 74 -6.18 3.65 -0.80
C ARG A 74 -7.29 4.24 -1.66
N PHE A 75 -6.95 5.16 -2.55
CA PHE A 75 -7.88 5.73 -3.51
C PHE A 75 -8.38 4.69 -4.51
N LEU A 76 -7.45 3.90 -5.10
CA LEU A 76 -7.77 2.83 -6.03
C LEU A 76 -8.68 1.76 -5.40
N TYR A 77 -8.44 1.44 -4.13
CA TYR A 77 -9.29 0.52 -3.39
C TYR A 77 -10.72 1.05 -3.20
N TRP A 78 -10.89 2.34 -2.87
CA TRP A 78 -12.22 2.94 -2.76
C TRP A 78 -12.99 2.98 -4.09
N GLN A 79 -12.27 3.06 -5.22
CA GLN A 79 -12.85 3.03 -6.56
C GLN A 79 -13.14 1.60 -7.06
N GLY A 80 -12.96 0.55 -6.24
CA GLY A 80 -13.14 -0.84 -6.66
C GLY A 80 -12.17 -1.28 -7.76
N SER A 81 -11.02 -0.62 -7.85
CA SER A 81 -9.99 -0.83 -8.88
C SER A 81 -8.80 -1.63 -8.35
N GLU A 82 -9.03 -2.53 -7.38
CA GLU A 82 -7.95 -3.28 -6.71
C GLU A 82 -7.13 -4.19 -7.65
N LYS A 83 -7.70 -4.56 -8.80
CA LYS A 83 -6.98 -5.31 -9.84
C LYS A 83 -5.83 -4.51 -10.43
N VAL A 84 -5.96 -3.19 -10.55
CA VAL A 84 -4.92 -2.30 -11.10
C VAL A 84 -3.68 -2.35 -10.22
N THR A 85 -3.85 -2.17 -8.90
CA THR A 85 -2.74 -2.26 -7.93
C THR A 85 -1.99 -3.59 -8.06
N LEU A 86 -2.72 -4.71 -8.15
CA LEU A 86 -2.11 -6.03 -8.28
C LEU A 86 -1.35 -6.21 -9.59
N THR A 87 -1.94 -5.81 -10.72
CA THR A 87 -1.31 -5.94 -12.04
C THR A 87 -0.01 -5.12 -12.10
N VAL A 88 -0.02 -3.90 -11.55
CA VAL A 88 1.18 -3.05 -11.56
C VAL A 88 2.25 -3.61 -10.61
N LEU A 89 1.86 -4.08 -9.42
CA LEU A 89 2.80 -4.73 -8.49
C LEU A 89 3.47 -5.96 -9.11
N ASP A 90 2.68 -6.81 -9.74
CA ASP A 90 3.15 -8.02 -10.41
C ASP A 90 4.07 -7.69 -11.61
N HIS A 91 3.76 -6.63 -12.35
CA HIS A 91 4.64 -6.10 -13.40
C HIS A 91 5.99 -5.61 -12.84
N ILE A 92 5.96 -4.79 -11.79
CA ILE A 92 7.17 -4.29 -11.10
C ILE A 92 8.01 -5.46 -10.60
N GLN A 93 7.40 -6.42 -9.89
CA GLN A 93 8.14 -7.53 -9.27
C GLN A 93 8.79 -8.45 -10.30
N ARG A 94 8.18 -8.64 -11.48
CA ARG A 94 8.79 -9.43 -12.58
C ARG A 94 9.93 -8.71 -13.28
N ARG A 95 9.84 -7.39 -13.45
CA ARG A 95 10.81 -6.59 -14.21
C ARG A 95 11.92 -6.01 -13.35
N SER A 96 11.64 -5.74 -12.08
CA SER A 96 12.58 -5.23 -11.08
C SER A 96 12.31 -5.91 -9.72
N PRO A 97 12.79 -7.16 -9.54
CA PRO A 97 12.60 -7.91 -8.29
C PRO A 97 13.32 -7.26 -7.10
N HIS A 98 14.29 -6.38 -7.35
CA HIS A 98 15.00 -5.59 -6.35
C HIS A 98 14.33 -4.25 -6.04
N ASN A 99 13.15 -3.97 -6.59
CA ASN A 99 12.43 -2.76 -6.23
C ASN A 99 11.84 -2.87 -4.81
N ALA A 100 11.94 -1.81 -4.01
CA ALA A 100 11.27 -1.75 -2.72
C ALA A 100 9.74 -1.74 -2.94
N ILE A 101 9.02 -2.58 -2.20
CA ILE A 101 7.56 -2.62 -2.20
C ILE A 101 7.07 -2.31 -0.81
N ALA A 102 6.24 -1.29 -0.69
CA ALA A 102 5.73 -0.84 0.59
C ALA A 102 4.90 -1.94 1.31
N PRO A 103 5.04 -2.08 2.65
CA PRO A 103 4.23 -3.00 3.45
C PRO A 103 2.73 -2.86 3.22
N GLN A 104 2.21 -1.65 3.05
CA GLN A 104 0.79 -1.41 2.72
C GLN A 104 0.34 -2.16 1.46
N LEU A 105 1.18 -2.22 0.41
CA LEU A 105 0.86 -2.89 -0.85
C LEU A 105 0.89 -4.42 -0.70
N LEU A 106 1.78 -4.96 0.13
CA LEU A 106 1.80 -6.39 0.47
C LEU A 106 0.57 -6.76 1.32
N ILE A 107 0.18 -5.90 2.25
CA ILE A 107 -1.06 -6.04 3.02
C ILE A 107 -2.29 -5.99 2.11
N ARG A 108 -2.28 -5.11 1.10
CA ARG A 108 -3.34 -5.06 0.07
C ARG A 108 -3.45 -6.39 -0.66
N GLN A 109 -2.33 -6.98 -1.09
CA GLN A 109 -2.31 -8.30 -1.71
C GLN A 109 -2.96 -9.35 -0.81
N ALA A 110 -2.57 -9.41 0.47
CA ALA A 110 -3.14 -10.34 1.44
C ALA A 110 -4.66 -10.14 1.62
N ARG A 111 -5.13 -8.89 1.70
CA ARG A 111 -6.58 -8.58 1.79
C ARG A 111 -7.35 -9.06 0.56
N ILE A 112 -6.80 -8.89 -0.65
CA ILE A 112 -7.46 -9.35 -1.88
C ILE A 112 -7.49 -10.86 -1.94
N MET A 113 -6.42 -11.54 -1.52
CA MET A 113 -6.38 -13.00 -1.41
C MET A 113 -7.41 -13.51 -0.40
N LYS A 114 -7.49 -12.92 0.80
CA LYS A 114 -8.54 -13.21 1.79
C LYS A 114 -9.94 -13.08 1.19
N ASN A 115 -10.21 -11.96 0.52
CA ASN A 115 -11.52 -11.71 -0.08
C ASN A 115 -11.86 -12.71 -1.18
N LYS A 116 -10.87 -13.12 -2.00
CA LYS A 116 -11.05 -14.20 -2.98
C LYS A 116 -11.33 -15.55 -2.30
N GLY A 117 -10.62 -15.87 -1.23
CA GLY A 117 -10.84 -17.08 -0.43
C GLY A 117 -12.26 -17.15 0.12
N ASN A 118 -12.75 -16.03 0.67
CA ASN A 118 -14.10 -15.91 1.21
C ASN A 118 -15.17 -16.05 0.11
N LEU A 119 -15.04 -15.31 -1.00
CA LEU A 119 -16.05 -15.27 -2.06
C LEU A 119 -16.08 -16.55 -2.92
N GLN A 120 -14.94 -17.23 -3.09
CA GLN A 120 -14.80 -18.35 -4.03
C GLN A 120 -14.60 -19.70 -3.34
N GLY A 121 -14.60 -19.75 -1.99
CA GLY A 121 -14.31 -20.96 -1.22
C GLY A 121 -12.89 -21.51 -1.46
N LYS A 122 -11.97 -20.69 -1.96
CA LYS A 122 -10.63 -21.11 -2.35
C LYS A 122 -9.70 -21.07 -1.13
N LEU A 123 -9.64 -22.19 -0.41
CA LEU A 123 -8.86 -22.30 0.83
C LEU A 123 -7.38 -21.90 0.66
N TRP A 124 -6.77 -22.23 -0.48
CA TRP A 124 -5.39 -21.86 -0.79
C TRP A 124 -5.13 -20.34 -0.77
N CYS A 125 -6.16 -19.53 -1.07
CA CYS A 125 -6.03 -18.07 -1.00
C CYS A 125 -5.83 -17.56 0.43
N PHE A 126 -6.40 -18.24 1.44
CA PHE A 126 -6.13 -17.89 2.84
C PHE A 126 -4.70 -18.25 3.22
N THR A 127 -4.20 -19.41 2.79
CA THR A 127 -2.81 -19.82 3.02
C THR A 127 -1.80 -18.83 2.42
N ASP A 128 -2.02 -18.37 1.20
CA ASP A 128 -1.11 -17.40 0.56
C ASP A 128 -1.22 -16.00 1.17
N ALA A 129 -2.41 -15.60 1.64
CA ALA A 129 -2.57 -14.42 2.45
C ALA A 129 -1.76 -14.54 3.76
N GLU A 130 -1.89 -15.65 4.48
CA GLU A 130 -1.15 -15.88 5.74
C GLU A 130 0.36 -15.90 5.54
N LYS A 131 0.89 -16.57 4.51
CA LYS A 131 2.33 -16.54 4.19
C LYS A 131 2.84 -15.11 3.99
N THR A 132 2.05 -14.27 3.33
CA THR A 132 2.40 -12.86 3.12
C THR A 132 2.45 -12.10 4.44
N LEU A 133 1.46 -12.32 5.31
CA LEU A 133 1.38 -11.69 6.63
C LEU A 133 2.48 -12.18 7.58
N ASP A 134 2.80 -13.48 7.56
CA ASP A 134 3.88 -14.05 8.38
C ASP A 134 5.23 -13.49 7.99
N ARG A 135 5.48 -13.34 6.68
CA ARG A 135 6.69 -12.68 6.20
C ARG A 135 6.80 -11.24 6.70
N LEU A 136 5.70 -10.49 6.76
CA LEU A 136 5.70 -9.13 7.32
C LEU A 136 5.94 -9.11 8.84
N LEU A 137 5.39 -10.09 9.57
CA LEU A 137 5.55 -10.20 11.02
C LEU A 137 6.98 -10.61 11.43
N MET A 138 7.58 -11.55 10.69
CA MET A 138 8.91 -12.10 11.02
C MET A 138 10.03 -11.11 10.72
N ASN A 139 9.92 -10.30 9.66
CA ASN A 139 11.00 -9.40 9.26
C ASN A 139 10.84 -8.01 9.89
N ARG A 140 11.62 -7.77 10.96
CA ARG A 140 11.50 -6.58 11.83
C ARG A 140 12.15 -5.32 11.30
N SER A 141 13.24 -5.44 10.54
CA SER A 141 14.04 -4.31 10.05
C SER A 141 13.79 -3.96 8.57
N GLU A 142 13.40 -4.96 7.77
CA GLU A 142 13.17 -4.78 6.33
C GLU A 142 12.21 -5.83 5.77
N ILE A 143 11.65 -5.61 4.59
CA ILE A 143 10.87 -6.59 3.84
C ILE A 143 11.22 -6.49 2.35
N GLY A 144 11.91 -7.51 1.83
CA GLY A 144 12.53 -7.40 0.51
C GLY A 144 13.56 -6.27 0.52
N GLN A 145 13.36 -5.25 -0.32
CA GLN A 145 14.22 -4.06 -0.38
C GLN A 145 13.65 -2.85 0.37
N TRP A 146 12.48 -3.01 1.00
CA TRP A 146 11.89 -1.98 1.84
C TRP A 146 12.52 -2.00 3.23
N LYS A 147 13.05 -0.87 3.72
CA LYS A 147 13.62 -0.75 5.07
C LYS A 147 12.72 0.10 5.95
N TYR A 148 12.42 -0.38 7.15
CA TYR A 148 11.70 0.43 8.14
C TYR A 148 12.64 1.53 8.68
N ARG A 149 12.15 2.76 8.82
CA ARG A 149 12.95 3.86 9.38
C ARG A 149 13.04 3.73 10.90
N GLU A 150 11.94 3.33 11.53
CA GLU A 150 11.86 3.20 12.98
C GLU A 150 11.18 1.87 13.38
N ALA A 151 11.47 1.37 14.58
CA ALA A 151 10.83 0.16 15.10
C ALA A 151 9.29 0.30 15.21
N LYS A 152 8.79 1.53 15.44
CA LYS A 152 7.36 1.82 15.49
C LYS A 152 6.65 1.54 14.17
N ASP A 153 7.35 1.68 13.05
CA ASP A 153 6.81 1.42 11.71
C ASP A 153 6.50 -0.08 11.56
N HIS A 154 7.43 -0.94 12.01
CA HIS A 154 7.22 -2.38 12.03
C HIS A 154 6.11 -2.79 13.00
N HIS A 155 6.01 -2.15 14.18
CA HIS A 155 4.92 -2.41 15.12
C HIS A 155 3.55 -2.06 14.51
N LEU A 156 3.45 -0.95 13.79
CA LEU A 156 2.23 -0.56 13.09
C LEU A 156 1.85 -1.60 12.01
N VAL A 157 2.80 -2.03 11.19
CA VAL A 157 2.60 -3.10 10.21
C VAL A 157 2.14 -4.39 10.88
N SER A 158 2.79 -4.76 11.99
CA SER A 158 2.48 -5.97 12.76
C SER A 158 1.06 -5.94 13.31
N GLY A 159 0.62 -4.81 13.88
CA GLY A 159 -0.75 -4.64 14.37
C GLY A 159 -1.79 -4.89 13.27
N VAL A 160 -1.58 -4.31 12.08
CA VAL A 160 -2.47 -4.53 10.92
C VAL A 160 -2.43 -5.99 10.45
N CYS A 161 -1.26 -6.63 10.46
CA CYS A 161 -1.14 -8.04 10.07
C CYS A 161 -1.90 -8.95 11.03
N VAL A 162 -1.74 -8.77 12.34
CA VAL A 162 -2.46 -9.54 13.37
C VAL A 162 -3.97 -9.36 13.22
N GLN A 163 -4.44 -8.14 12.97
CA GLN A 163 -5.86 -7.87 12.71
C GLN A 163 -6.38 -8.70 11.52
N ILE A 164 -5.66 -8.71 10.39
CA ILE A 164 -6.08 -9.45 9.20
C ILE A 164 -6.03 -10.96 9.45
N LYS A 165 -5.03 -11.47 10.17
CA LYS A 165 -5.00 -12.89 10.56
C LYS A 165 -6.20 -13.24 11.44
N GLY A 166 -6.58 -12.38 12.38
CA GLY A 166 -7.81 -12.52 13.17
C GLY A 166 -9.06 -12.62 12.30
N ASP A 167 -9.19 -11.75 11.28
CA ASP A 167 -10.30 -11.82 10.32
C ASP A 167 -10.31 -13.15 9.54
N ILE A 168 -9.14 -13.65 9.14
CA ILE A 168 -9.02 -14.93 8.42
C ILE A 168 -9.52 -16.07 9.31
N GLN A 169 -9.04 -16.14 10.55
CA GLN A 169 -9.44 -17.18 11.51
C GLN A 169 -10.95 -17.10 11.78
N TYR A 170 -11.49 -15.90 12.02
CA TYR A 170 -12.94 -15.69 12.16
C TYR A 170 -13.75 -16.20 10.96
N THR A 171 -13.20 -16.07 9.74
CA THR A 171 -13.86 -16.56 8.51
C THR A 171 -13.84 -18.08 8.39
N LEU A 172 -12.80 -18.73 8.93
CA LEU A 172 -12.63 -20.19 8.87
C LEU A 172 -13.41 -20.95 9.95
N GLY A 173 -13.91 -20.25 10.97
CA GLY A 173 -14.62 -20.82 12.12
C GLY A 173 -13.67 -21.28 13.22
#